data_AF-A0ABD5M1T7-F1
#
_entry.id   AF-A0ABD5M1T7-F1
#
_cell.length_a   1.000
_cell.length_b   1.000
_cell.length_c   1.000
_cell.angle_alpha   90.00
_cell.angle_beta   90.00
_cell.angle_gamma   90.00
#
_symmetry.space_group_name_H-M   'P 1'
#
loop_
_entity.id
_entity.type
_entity.pdbx_description
1 polymer ?
#
loop_
_entity_poly.entity_id
_entity_poly.type
_entity_poly.pdbx_seq_one_letter_code
_entity_poly.pdbx_strand_id
1 'polypeptide(L)'
;MPSPLAAFASPIGRVLDRVRDAFDSPRAETVAVATLVVVTVGTSLGIVALGGVFDATVDRQITVDNPDRPPESTCETFGDDPDSVFAEECDEPARIEVDAGEELRDAASGYVHYGLLGVPLWWAFFAVALHVGARVAGGSGSASDAFVIAGWAMAGELLRVAAGVAGIWYVLSNASVAGPTPEALANDVVAAVTSATGPLLAASAVAIAVQWVIVVAGLEATYDLDRGVAAGVATFFAAIALLIAAV
;
A
#
# COMPACT_ATOMS: atom_id res chain seq x y z
N MET A 1 43.58 6.87 13.03
CA MET A 1 42.97 5.93 12.08
C MET A 1 41.56 6.43 11.79
N PRO A 2 41.14 6.58 10.52
CA PRO A 2 39.74 6.92 10.24
C PRO A 2 38.85 5.82 10.81
N SER A 3 37.75 6.18 11.47
CA SER A 3 36.83 5.16 11.97
C SER A 3 36.20 4.44 10.78
N PRO A 4 35.96 3.13 10.85
CA PRO A 4 35.26 2.39 9.79
C PRO A 4 33.85 2.97 9.52
N LEU A 5 33.25 3.65 10.52
CA LEU A 5 31.99 4.39 10.36
C LEU A 5 32.13 5.61 9.45
N ALA A 6 33.29 6.26 9.39
CA ALA A 6 33.53 7.41 8.51
C ALA A 6 33.48 7.02 7.02
N ALA A 7 33.85 5.78 6.67
CA ALA A 7 33.77 5.28 5.30
C ALA A 7 32.31 5.07 4.83
N PHE A 8 31.40 4.71 5.74
CA PHE A 8 29.96 4.61 5.45
C PHE A 8 29.23 5.96 5.51
N ALA A 9 29.72 6.91 6.31
CA ALA A 9 29.11 8.23 6.44
C ALA A 9 29.31 9.13 5.21
N SER A 10 30.47 9.03 4.54
CA SER A 10 30.80 9.84 3.35
C SER A 10 29.82 9.68 2.16
N PRO A 11 29.40 8.47 1.75
CA PRO A 11 28.43 8.31 0.67
C PRO A 11 27.03 8.82 1.06
N ILE A 12 26.58 8.58 2.30
CA ILE A 12 25.26 9.06 2.76
C ILE A 12 25.24 10.58 2.81
N GLY A 13 26.29 11.21 3.34
CA GLY A 13 26.43 12.67 3.34
C GLY A 13 26.31 13.26 1.93
N ARG A 14 27.03 12.69 0.95
CA ARG A 14 26.94 13.14 -0.45
C ARG A 14 25.55 12.99 -1.07
N VAL A 15 24.82 11.93 -0.70
CA VAL A 15 23.44 11.73 -1.17
C VAL A 15 22.51 12.75 -0.53
N LEU A 16 22.64 12.98 0.78
CA LEU A 16 21.87 14.01 1.49
C LEU A 16 22.11 15.39 0.90
N ASP A 17 23.38 15.77 0.66
CA ASP A 17 23.73 17.05 0.07
C ASP A 17 23.11 17.21 -1.33
N ARG A 18 23.20 16.17 -2.18
CA ARG A 18 22.58 16.20 -3.52
C ARG A 18 21.06 16.34 -3.48
N VAL A 19 20.40 15.63 -2.56
CA VAL A 19 18.94 15.71 -2.42
C VAL A 19 18.54 17.08 -1.88
N ARG A 20 19.32 17.63 -0.94
CA ARG A 20 19.14 18.99 -0.40
C ARG A 20 19.21 20.03 -1.52
N ASP A 21 20.24 19.97 -2.36
CA ASP A 21 20.39 20.87 -3.52
C ASP A 21 19.18 20.80 -4.49
N ALA A 22 18.51 19.64 -4.58
CA ALA A 22 17.34 19.48 -5.43
C ALA A 22 16.10 20.20 -4.88
N PHE A 23 15.98 20.36 -3.55
CA PHE A 23 14.91 21.14 -2.93
C PHE A 23 15.05 22.65 -3.17
N ASP A 24 16.27 23.14 -3.35
CA ASP A 24 16.52 24.55 -3.71
C ASP A 24 16.18 24.85 -5.19
N SER A 25 15.84 23.82 -5.98
CA SER A 25 15.50 24.01 -7.38
C SER A 25 14.11 24.66 -7.54
N PRO A 26 13.92 25.53 -8.56
CA PRO A 26 12.59 26.11 -8.85
C PRO A 26 11.51 25.10 -9.23
N ARG A 27 11.86 23.82 -9.41
CA ARG A 27 10.96 22.74 -9.82
C ARG A 27 10.59 21.81 -8.66
N ALA A 28 11.10 22.03 -7.45
CA ALA A 28 10.90 21.13 -6.32
C ALA A 28 9.41 20.87 -6.04
N GLU A 29 8.58 21.92 -6.09
CA GLU A 29 7.13 21.81 -5.92
C GLU A 29 6.47 21.01 -7.06
N THR A 30 6.80 21.31 -8.32
CA THR A 30 6.28 20.55 -9.47
C THR A 30 6.63 19.06 -9.37
N VAL A 31 7.85 18.74 -8.95
CA VAL A 31 8.27 17.34 -8.76
C VAL A 31 7.51 16.67 -7.63
N ALA A 32 7.25 17.38 -6.52
CA ALA A 32 6.47 16.85 -5.41
C ALA A 32 5.05 16.49 -5.83
N VAL A 33 4.37 17.40 -6.54
CA VAL A 33 3.00 17.19 -7.04
C VAL A 33 2.99 16.07 -8.10
N ALA A 34 3.94 16.06 -9.03
CA ALA A 34 4.05 14.99 -10.03
C ALA A 34 4.26 13.62 -9.37
N THR A 35 5.13 13.54 -8.35
CA THR A 35 5.37 12.31 -7.60
C THR A 35 4.11 11.84 -6.89
N LEU A 36 3.38 12.74 -6.22
CA LEU A 36 2.09 12.43 -5.60
C LEU A 36 1.10 11.84 -6.60
N VAL A 37 0.93 12.47 -7.77
CA VAL A 37 0.02 11.98 -8.83
C VAL A 37 0.43 10.60 -9.31
N VAL A 38 1.73 10.42 -9.62
CA VAL A 38 2.27 9.13 -10.08
C VAL A 38 2.07 8.04 -9.02
N VAL A 39 2.30 8.34 -7.74
CA VAL A 39 2.12 7.37 -6.65
C VAL A 39 0.65 7.04 -6.44
N THR A 40 -0.24 8.02 -6.53
CA THR A 40 -1.69 7.82 -6.41
C THR A 40 -2.21 6.89 -7.50
N VAL A 41 -1.86 7.18 -8.76
CA VAL A 41 -2.21 6.35 -9.91
C VAL A 41 -1.52 4.99 -9.82
N GLY A 42 -0.23 4.96 -9.51
CA GLY A 42 0.57 3.74 -9.41
C GLY A 42 0.09 2.78 -8.32
N THR A 43 -0.34 3.30 -7.17
CA THR A 43 -0.94 2.51 -6.10
C THR A 43 -2.28 1.93 -6.54
N SER A 44 -3.11 2.73 -7.19
CA SER A 44 -4.41 2.29 -7.73
C SER A 44 -4.23 1.19 -8.78
N LEU A 45 -3.26 1.36 -9.69
CA LEU A 45 -2.88 0.33 -10.66
C LEU A 45 -2.26 -0.90 -9.99
N GLY A 46 -1.53 -0.72 -8.89
CA GLY A 46 -0.99 -1.83 -8.09
C GLY A 46 -2.09 -2.69 -7.48
N ILE A 47 -3.19 -2.08 -7.01
CA ILE A 47 -4.37 -2.80 -6.50
C ILE A 47 -5.04 -3.59 -7.64
N VAL A 48 -5.21 -2.98 -8.82
CA VAL A 48 -5.74 -3.68 -10.00
C VAL A 48 -4.82 -4.83 -10.41
N ALA A 49 -3.50 -4.61 -10.41
CA ALA A 49 -2.52 -5.63 -10.72
C ALA A 49 -2.57 -6.79 -9.72
N LEU A 50 -2.76 -6.50 -8.43
CA LEU A 50 -2.94 -7.52 -7.41
C LEU A 50 -4.21 -8.36 -7.65
N GLY A 51 -5.32 -7.73 -8.07
CA GLY A 51 -6.50 -8.45 -8.52
C GLY A 51 -6.19 -9.39 -9.69
N GLY A 52 -5.45 -8.91 -10.70
CA GLY A 52 -4.99 -9.75 -11.81
C GLY A 52 -4.02 -10.87 -11.39
N VAL A 53 -3.27 -10.69 -10.30
CA VAL A 53 -2.44 -11.75 -9.72
C VAL A 53 -3.31 -12.85 -9.12
N PHE A 54 -4.37 -12.50 -8.37
CA PHE A 54 -5.30 -13.52 -7.82
C PHE A 54 -5.97 -14.31 -8.94
N ASP A 55 -6.55 -13.62 -9.92
CA ASP A 55 -7.16 -14.20 -11.12
C ASP A 55 -6.22 -15.16 -11.86
N ALA A 56 -4.96 -14.76 -12.03
CA ALA A 56 -3.97 -15.57 -12.76
C ALA A 56 -3.38 -16.74 -11.96
N THR A 57 -3.46 -16.72 -10.63
CA THR A 57 -2.76 -17.71 -9.78
C THR A 57 -3.69 -18.60 -8.96
N VAL A 58 -4.95 -18.22 -8.81
CA VAL A 58 -5.97 -18.97 -8.07
C VAL A 58 -6.99 -19.54 -9.06
N ASP A 59 -6.57 -20.53 -9.83
CA ASP A 59 -7.43 -21.24 -10.79
C ASP A 59 -8.23 -22.34 -10.08
N ARG A 60 -9.34 -21.96 -9.42
CA ARG A 60 -10.20 -22.89 -8.65
C ARG A 60 -11.67 -22.52 -8.77
N GLN A 61 -12.48 -23.53 -9.07
CA GLN A 61 -13.92 -23.43 -8.93
C GLN A 61 -14.35 -23.89 -7.54
N ILE A 62 -15.12 -23.05 -6.86
CA ILE A 62 -15.69 -23.35 -5.54
C ILE A 62 -17.21 -23.35 -5.63
N THR A 63 -17.84 -24.34 -5.01
CA THR A 63 -19.30 -24.40 -4.93
C THR A 63 -19.78 -23.51 -3.78
N VAL A 64 -20.55 -22.47 -4.09
CA VAL A 64 -21.13 -21.52 -3.12
C VAL A 64 -22.66 -21.53 -3.19
N ASP A 65 -23.33 -20.96 -2.18
CA ASP A 65 -24.78 -20.71 -2.25
C ASP A 65 -25.07 -19.68 -3.34
N ASN A 66 -26.11 -19.90 -4.12
CA ASN A 66 -26.52 -18.95 -5.14
C ASN A 66 -27.10 -17.69 -4.46
N PRO A 67 -26.46 -16.52 -4.57
CA PRO A 67 -26.96 -15.29 -3.95
C PRO A 67 -28.24 -14.78 -4.62
N ASP A 68 -28.50 -15.19 -5.86
CA ASP A 68 -29.67 -14.78 -6.64
C ASP A 68 -30.93 -15.62 -6.29
N ARG A 69 -30.75 -16.77 -5.61
CA ARG A 69 -31.85 -17.58 -5.09
C ARG A 69 -32.27 -17.11 -3.68
N PRO A 70 -33.57 -16.87 -3.42
CA PRO A 70 -34.06 -16.56 -2.08
C PRO A 70 -33.75 -17.66 -1.06
N PRO A 71 -33.69 -17.33 0.25
CA PRO A 71 -33.49 -18.33 1.29
C PRO A 71 -34.54 -19.45 1.21
N GLU A 72 -34.15 -20.67 1.57
CA GLU A 72 -35.04 -21.84 1.45
C GLU A 72 -36.38 -21.65 2.17
N SER A 73 -36.39 -20.98 3.33
CA SER A 73 -37.63 -20.65 4.05
C SER A 73 -38.58 -19.72 3.28
N THR A 74 -38.03 -18.87 2.42
CA THR A 74 -38.81 -17.99 1.54
C THR A 74 -39.36 -18.78 0.36
N CYS A 75 -38.55 -19.66 -0.23
CA CYS A 75 -39.00 -20.54 -1.32
C CYS A 75 -40.04 -21.57 -0.86
N GLU A 76 -39.91 -22.14 0.33
CA GLU A 76 -40.94 -23.02 0.91
C GLU A 76 -42.28 -22.29 1.15
N THR A 77 -42.24 -20.98 1.41
CA THR A 77 -43.44 -20.19 1.71
C THR A 77 -44.10 -19.65 0.44
N PHE A 78 -43.32 -19.29 -0.57
CA PHE A 78 -43.78 -18.50 -1.72
C PHE A 78 -43.40 -19.08 -3.09
N GLY A 79 -42.60 -20.15 -3.15
CA GLY A 79 -42.09 -20.72 -4.40
C GLY A 79 -43.15 -21.50 -5.19
N ASP A 80 -44.13 -22.09 -4.52
CA ASP A 80 -45.24 -22.81 -5.16
C ASP A 80 -46.39 -21.88 -5.61
N ASP A 81 -46.33 -20.59 -5.27
CA ASP A 81 -47.33 -19.60 -5.67
C ASP A 81 -46.91 -18.93 -6.99
N PRO A 82 -47.58 -19.22 -8.12
CA PRO A 82 -47.21 -18.68 -9.42
C PRO A 82 -47.44 -17.16 -9.56
N ASP A 83 -48.18 -16.54 -8.63
CA ASP A 83 -48.36 -15.09 -8.58
C ASP A 83 -47.30 -14.40 -7.68
N SER A 84 -46.40 -15.17 -7.06
CA SER A 84 -45.29 -14.66 -6.25
C SER A 84 -44.18 -14.10 -7.13
N VAL A 85 -43.63 -12.95 -6.72
CA VAL A 85 -42.45 -12.37 -7.36
C VAL A 85 -41.20 -13.24 -7.22
N PHE A 86 -41.21 -14.21 -6.29
CA PHE A 86 -40.07 -15.09 -5.99
C PHE A 86 -40.12 -16.45 -6.68
N ALA A 87 -41.20 -16.77 -7.41
CA ALA A 87 -41.40 -18.08 -8.02
C ALA A 87 -40.29 -18.42 -9.03
N GLU A 88 -39.93 -17.46 -9.89
CA GLU A 88 -38.89 -17.64 -10.90
C GLU A 88 -37.48 -17.78 -10.28
N GLU A 89 -37.18 -17.04 -9.21
CA GLU A 89 -35.87 -17.12 -8.55
C GLU A 89 -35.72 -18.37 -7.67
N CYS A 90 -36.82 -18.97 -7.20
CA CYS A 90 -36.79 -20.22 -6.45
C CYS A 90 -36.50 -21.46 -7.32
N ASP A 91 -36.69 -21.37 -8.63
CA ASP A 91 -36.33 -22.39 -9.62
C ASP A 91 -34.82 -22.42 -9.92
N GLU A 92 -34.06 -21.40 -9.52
CA GLU A 92 -32.62 -21.36 -9.67
C GLU A 92 -31.92 -22.42 -8.80
N PRO A 93 -30.74 -22.95 -9.23
CA PRO A 93 -30.00 -23.92 -8.43
C PRO A 93 -29.58 -23.31 -7.08
N ALA A 94 -29.71 -24.09 -6.00
CA ALA A 94 -29.33 -23.64 -4.66
C ALA A 94 -27.81 -23.40 -4.50
N ARG A 95 -26.99 -24.07 -5.32
CA ARG A 95 -25.53 -23.97 -5.31
C ARG A 95 -25.01 -23.74 -6.73
N ILE A 96 -24.05 -22.84 -6.86
CA ILE A 96 -23.37 -22.53 -8.13
C ILE A 96 -21.86 -22.70 -7.97
N GLU A 97 -21.16 -22.98 -9.06
CA GLU A 97 -19.69 -22.96 -9.11
C GLU A 97 -19.23 -21.55 -9.50
N VAL A 98 -18.35 -20.98 -8.68
CA VAL A 98 -17.75 -19.66 -8.90
C VAL A 98 -16.24 -19.79 -9.02
N ASP A 99 -15.65 -19.04 -9.94
CA ASP A 99 -14.20 -18.91 -10.07
C ASP A 99 -13.67 -18.04 -8.93
N ALA A 100 -12.90 -18.65 -8.03
CA ALA A 100 -12.38 -17.96 -6.87
C ALA A 100 -11.34 -16.88 -7.22
N GLY A 101 -10.62 -17.03 -8.33
CA GLY A 101 -9.67 -16.03 -8.82
C GLY A 101 -10.39 -14.77 -9.31
N GLU A 102 -11.47 -14.94 -10.07
CA GLU A 102 -12.32 -13.84 -10.54
C GLU A 102 -12.99 -13.10 -9.38
N GLU A 103 -13.55 -13.83 -8.41
CA GLU A 103 -14.17 -13.24 -7.22
C GLU A 103 -13.16 -12.44 -6.38
N LEU A 104 -11.94 -12.97 -6.18
CA LEU A 104 -10.88 -12.26 -5.47
C LEU A 104 -10.42 -11.00 -6.23
N ARG A 105 -10.40 -11.06 -7.57
CA ARG A 105 -10.08 -9.91 -8.41
C ARG A 105 -11.13 -8.82 -8.30
N ASP A 106 -12.41 -9.17 -8.34
CA ASP A 106 -13.50 -8.23 -8.20
C ASP A 106 -13.52 -7.61 -6.81
N ALA A 107 -13.32 -8.42 -5.77
CA ALA A 107 -13.12 -7.94 -4.41
C ALA A 107 -11.94 -6.96 -4.33
N ALA A 108 -10.78 -7.28 -4.91
CA ALA A 108 -9.61 -6.40 -4.95
C ALA A 108 -9.90 -5.10 -5.71
N SER A 109 -10.62 -5.15 -6.82
CA SER A 109 -11.03 -3.97 -7.60
C SER A 109 -11.90 -3.02 -6.78
N GLY A 110 -12.71 -3.57 -5.86
CA GLY A 110 -13.47 -2.83 -4.88
C GLY A 110 -12.61 -1.91 -4.02
N TYR A 111 -11.31 -2.19 -3.84
CA TYR A 111 -10.38 -1.38 -3.05
C TYR A 111 -9.65 -0.28 -3.83
N VAL A 112 -9.86 -0.14 -5.15
CA VAL A 112 -9.15 0.87 -5.97
C VAL A 112 -9.32 2.29 -5.43
N HIS A 113 -10.48 2.60 -4.85
CA HIS A 113 -10.75 3.90 -4.24
C HIS A 113 -9.81 4.23 -3.05
N TYR A 114 -9.28 3.23 -2.33
CA TYR A 114 -8.27 3.45 -1.31
C TYR A 114 -6.94 3.92 -1.90
N GLY A 115 -6.57 3.48 -3.11
CA GLY A 115 -5.41 4.03 -3.82
C GLY A 115 -5.63 5.50 -4.21
N LEU A 116 -6.82 5.82 -4.75
CA LEU A 116 -7.14 7.16 -5.24
C LEU A 116 -7.31 8.19 -4.13
N LEU A 117 -7.91 7.81 -3.00
CA LEU A 117 -8.22 8.71 -1.89
C LEU A 117 -7.24 8.56 -0.73
N GLY A 118 -6.85 7.33 -0.41
CA GLY A 118 -5.96 7.04 0.71
C GLY A 118 -4.57 7.64 0.51
N VAL A 119 -4.03 7.61 -0.71
CA VAL A 119 -2.70 8.17 -1.00
C VAL A 119 -2.64 9.69 -0.77
N PRO A 120 -3.52 10.53 -1.35
CA PRO A 120 -3.55 11.96 -1.05
C PRO A 120 -3.85 12.28 0.41
N LEU A 121 -4.75 11.54 1.05
CA LEU A 121 -5.08 11.74 2.47
C LEU A 121 -3.88 11.42 3.37
N TRP A 122 -3.17 10.32 3.10
CA TRP A 122 -1.98 9.94 3.83
C TRP A 122 -0.84 10.94 3.62
N TRP A 123 -0.64 11.40 2.38
CA TRP A 123 0.32 12.46 2.07
C TRP A 123 0.02 13.73 2.87
N ALA A 124 -1.24 14.18 2.91
CA ALA A 124 -1.64 15.36 3.67
C ALA A 124 -1.44 15.17 5.18
N PHE A 125 -1.84 14.01 5.71
CA PHE A 125 -1.62 13.68 7.11
C PHE A 125 -0.13 13.70 7.49
N PHE A 126 0.71 13.05 6.68
CA PHE A 126 2.15 13.01 6.90
C PHE A 126 2.78 14.40 6.79
N ALA A 127 2.39 15.21 5.79
CA ALA A 127 2.86 16.59 5.65
C ALA A 127 2.54 17.44 6.89
N VAL A 128 1.30 17.35 7.42
CA VAL A 128 0.90 18.06 8.63
C VAL A 128 1.69 17.57 9.84
N ALA A 129 1.83 16.26 10.02
CA ALA A 129 2.61 15.69 11.12
C ALA A 129 4.07 16.13 11.04
N LEU A 130 4.67 16.10 9.84
CA LEU A 130 6.03 16.54 9.60
C LEU A 130 6.22 18.03 9.90
N HIS A 131 5.27 18.88 9.47
CA HIS A 131 5.28 20.31 9.78
C HIS A 131 5.31 20.55 11.29
N VAL A 132 4.42 19.88 12.03
CA VAL A 132 4.36 19.98 13.49
C VAL A 132 5.66 19.49 14.12
N GLY A 133 6.17 18.33 13.69
CA GLY A 133 7.43 17.77 14.21
C GLY A 133 8.63 18.69 13.98
N ALA A 134 8.74 19.26 12.78
CA ALA A 134 9.81 20.20 12.45
C ALA A 134 9.71 21.51 13.24
N ARG A 135 8.49 22.03 13.45
CA ARG A 135 8.25 23.24 14.26
C ARG A 135 8.58 23.02 15.74
N VAL A 136 8.19 21.87 16.30
CA VAL A 136 8.56 21.48 17.68
C VAL A 136 10.07 21.37 17.84
N ALA A 137 10.76 20.94 16.79
CA ALA A 137 12.23 20.85 16.74
C ALA A 137 12.93 22.20 16.49
N GLY A 138 12.20 23.31 16.39
CA GLY A 138 12.75 24.66 16.21
C GLY A 138 12.91 25.13 14.76
N GLY A 139 12.41 24.37 13.78
CA GLY A 139 12.51 24.72 12.36
C GLY A 139 11.63 25.90 11.97
N SER A 140 12.06 26.67 10.97
CA SER A 140 11.42 27.93 10.55
C SER A 140 10.56 27.83 9.27
N GLY A 141 10.53 26.65 8.63
CA GLY A 141 9.84 26.41 7.36
C GLY A 141 8.31 26.55 7.42
N SER A 142 7.69 26.66 6.23
CA SER A 142 6.26 26.82 6.04
C SER A 142 5.51 25.49 5.91
N ALA A 143 4.18 25.50 6.07
CA ALA A 143 3.39 24.29 5.88
C ALA A 143 3.53 23.72 4.45
N SER A 144 3.56 24.58 3.43
CA SER A 144 3.79 24.17 2.03
C SER A 144 5.11 23.43 1.85
N ASP A 145 6.17 23.83 2.56
CA ASP A 145 7.46 23.14 2.49
C ASP A 145 7.33 21.69 2.99
N ALA A 146 6.56 21.44 4.04
CA ALA A 146 6.31 20.07 4.50
C ALA A 146 5.53 19.23 3.47
N PHE A 147 4.58 19.83 2.75
CA PHE A 147 3.87 19.15 1.65
C PHE A 147 4.81 18.79 0.50
N VAL A 148 5.78 19.67 0.18
CA VAL A 148 6.82 19.40 -0.82
C VAL A 148 7.70 18.24 -0.36
N ILE A 149 8.22 18.26 0.87
CA ILE A 149 9.04 17.17 1.43
C ILE A 149 8.26 15.85 1.41
N ALA A 150 7.02 15.87 1.89
CA ALA A 150 6.15 14.70 1.91
C ALA A 150 5.91 14.16 0.49
N GLY A 151 5.71 15.03 -0.50
CA GLY A 151 5.49 14.65 -1.89
C GLY A 151 6.70 13.94 -2.50
N TRP A 152 7.91 14.41 -2.22
CA TRP A 152 9.14 13.70 -2.63
C TRP A 152 9.28 12.35 -1.91
N ALA A 153 8.97 12.29 -0.61
CA ALA A 153 9.04 11.05 0.15
C ALA A 153 8.07 9.97 -0.38
N MET A 154 6.99 10.36 -1.07
CA MET A 154 6.09 9.39 -1.72
C MET A 154 6.80 8.50 -2.75
N ALA A 155 7.95 8.89 -3.29
CA ALA A 155 8.71 8.04 -4.21
C ALA A 155 9.05 6.65 -3.64
N GLY A 156 9.25 6.54 -2.31
CA GLY A 156 9.48 5.26 -1.63
C GLY A 156 8.26 4.33 -1.67
N GLU A 157 7.05 4.88 -1.78
CA GLU A 157 5.80 4.11 -1.82
C GLU A 157 5.71 3.24 -3.08
N LEU A 158 6.18 3.74 -4.23
CA LEU A 158 6.19 2.96 -5.47
C LEU A 158 7.05 1.70 -5.36
N LEU A 159 8.18 1.79 -4.64
CA LEU A 159 9.04 0.65 -4.37
C LEU A 159 8.30 -0.39 -3.51
N ARG A 160 7.56 0.07 -2.49
CA ARG A 160 6.76 -0.81 -1.64
C ARG A 160 5.61 -1.46 -2.39
N VAL A 161 4.87 -0.71 -3.21
CA VAL A 161 3.79 -1.25 -4.05
C VAL A 161 4.33 -2.30 -5.03
N ALA A 162 5.43 -1.98 -5.73
CA ALA A 162 6.05 -2.92 -6.67
C ALA A 162 6.54 -4.19 -5.97
N ALA A 163 7.18 -4.07 -4.81
CA ALA A 163 7.63 -5.21 -4.01
C ALA A 163 6.44 -6.03 -3.48
N GLY A 164 5.36 -5.38 -3.07
CA GLY A 164 4.11 -6.01 -2.64
C GLY A 164 3.50 -6.88 -3.72
N VAL A 165 3.26 -6.30 -4.90
CA VAL A 165 2.69 -7.02 -6.05
C VAL A 165 3.60 -8.17 -6.48
N ALA A 166 4.90 -7.91 -6.66
CA ALA A 166 5.84 -8.94 -7.10
C ALA A 166 6.01 -10.07 -6.06
N GLY A 167 6.05 -9.71 -4.77
CA GLY A 167 6.17 -10.66 -3.67
C GLY A 167 4.95 -11.56 -3.56
N ILE A 168 3.74 -10.97 -3.62
CA ILE A 168 2.49 -11.72 -3.58
C ILE A 168 2.35 -12.62 -4.81
N TRP A 169 2.63 -12.09 -6.00
CA TRP A 169 2.65 -12.89 -7.23
C TRP A 169 3.59 -14.07 -7.12
N TYR A 170 4.81 -13.86 -6.61
CA TYR A 170 5.79 -14.92 -6.44
C TYR A 170 5.29 -16.00 -5.47
N VAL A 171 4.81 -15.64 -4.28
CA VAL A 171 4.38 -16.67 -3.31
C VAL A 171 3.15 -17.42 -3.78
N LEU A 172 2.17 -16.77 -4.41
CA LEU A 172 0.98 -17.44 -4.94
C LEU A 172 1.32 -18.35 -6.12
N SER A 173 2.20 -17.91 -7.03
CA SER A 173 2.64 -18.74 -8.17
C SER A 173 3.41 -20.00 -7.74
N ASN A 174 3.92 -20.05 -6.51
CA ASN A 174 4.67 -21.18 -5.96
C ASN A 174 3.94 -21.93 -4.84
N ALA A 175 2.74 -21.48 -4.46
CA ALA A 175 1.94 -22.11 -3.41
C ALA A 175 1.07 -23.23 -3.98
N SER A 176 0.94 -24.32 -3.24
CA SER A 176 -0.07 -25.35 -3.52
C SER A 176 -1.41 -24.94 -2.91
N VAL A 177 -2.14 -24.08 -3.60
CA VAL A 177 -3.49 -23.66 -3.17
C VAL A 177 -4.46 -24.78 -3.52
N ALA A 178 -4.91 -25.56 -2.53
CA ALA A 178 -5.63 -26.82 -2.76
C ALA A 178 -6.93 -26.98 -1.96
N GLY A 179 -7.23 -26.04 -1.06
CA GLY A 179 -8.45 -26.03 -0.25
C GLY A 179 -9.72 -26.37 -1.05
N PRO A 180 -10.50 -27.39 -0.64
CA PRO A 180 -11.71 -27.80 -1.36
C PRO A 180 -12.94 -26.98 -0.95
N THR A 181 -12.84 -26.16 0.09
CA THR A 181 -13.91 -25.26 0.56
C THR A 181 -13.43 -23.81 0.52
N PRO A 182 -14.34 -22.81 0.51
CA PRO A 182 -13.98 -21.40 0.54
C PRO A 182 -13.07 -21.05 1.73
N GLU A 183 -13.33 -21.61 2.90
CA GLU A 183 -12.54 -21.34 4.12
C GLU A 183 -11.14 -21.95 4.02
N ALA A 184 -11.01 -23.18 3.48
CA ALA A 184 -9.73 -23.82 3.28
C ALA A 184 -8.90 -23.04 2.24
N LEU A 185 -9.55 -22.59 1.16
CA LEU A 185 -8.92 -21.77 0.12
C LEU A 185 -8.43 -20.43 0.69
N ALA A 186 -9.26 -19.74 1.46
CA ALA A 186 -8.89 -18.49 2.10
C ALA A 186 -7.69 -18.68 3.05
N ASN A 187 -7.67 -19.77 3.83
CA ASN A 187 -6.55 -20.10 4.70
C ASN A 187 -5.26 -20.36 3.91
N ASP A 188 -5.32 -21.08 2.79
CA ASP A 188 -4.16 -21.34 1.93
C ASP A 188 -3.60 -20.03 1.34
N VAL A 189 -4.47 -19.14 0.84
CA VAL A 189 -4.08 -17.83 0.28
C VAL A 189 -3.46 -16.96 1.37
N VAL A 190 -4.08 -16.88 2.55
CA VAL A 190 -3.55 -16.12 3.69
C VAL A 190 -2.20 -16.67 4.14
N ALA A 191 -2.04 -18.00 4.23
CA ALA A 191 -0.77 -18.64 4.57
C ALA A 191 0.32 -18.33 3.53
N ALA A 192 -0.02 -18.37 2.23
CA ALA A 192 0.91 -18.03 1.16
C ALA A 192 1.36 -16.57 1.25
N VAL A 193 0.42 -15.63 1.38
CA VAL A 193 0.72 -14.19 1.49
C VAL A 193 1.52 -13.87 2.75
N THR A 194 1.15 -14.45 3.89
CA THR A 194 1.89 -14.23 5.16
C THR A 194 3.31 -14.80 5.13
N SER A 195 3.60 -15.80 4.29
CA SER A 195 4.97 -16.27 4.07
C SER A 195 5.89 -15.18 3.46
N ALA A 196 5.32 -14.20 2.75
CA ALA A 196 6.04 -13.07 2.17
C ALA A 196 6.36 -11.95 3.19
N THR A 197 5.88 -12.05 4.44
CA THR A 197 6.01 -10.96 5.45
C THR A 197 7.46 -10.52 5.63
N GLY A 198 8.40 -11.45 5.80
CA GLY A 198 9.83 -11.12 5.98
C GLY A 198 10.41 -10.31 4.81
N PRO A 199 10.34 -10.82 3.57
CA PRO A 199 10.76 -10.07 2.38
C PRO A 199 10.06 -8.71 2.20
N LEU A 200 8.75 -8.62 2.46
CA LEU A 200 7.99 -7.37 2.35
C LEU A 200 8.38 -6.34 3.42
N LEU A 201 8.69 -6.80 4.63
CA LEU A 201 9.27 -5.94 5.67
C LEU A 201 10.65 -5.42 5.28
N ALA A 202 11.48 -6.25 4.67
CA ALA A 202 12.79 -5.82 4.17
C ALA A 202 12.64 -4.76 3.06
N ALA A 203 11.72 -4.96 2.11
CA ALA A 203 11.41 -3.97 1.08
C ALA A 203 10.87 -2.66 1.69
N SER A 204 10.04 -2.77 2.73
CA SER A 204 9.53 -1.62 3.48
C SER A 204 10.63 -0.84 4.17
N ALA A 205 11.58 -1.52 4.81
CA ALA A 205 12.74 -0.89 5.44
C ALA A 205 13.61 -0.13 4.41
N VAL A 206 13.78 -0.68 3.20
CA VAL A 206 14.49 0.00 2.11
C VAL A 206 13.74 1.26 1.66
N ALA A 207 12.43 1.17 1.43
CA ALA A 207 11.61 2.33 1.07
C ALA A 207 11.66 3.42 2.15
N ILE A 208 11.56 3.03 3.43
CA ILE A 208 11.64 3.94 4.57
C ILE A 208 13.03 4.60 4.65
N ALA A 209 14.10 3.87 4.35
CA ALA A 209 15.45 4.45 4.30
C ALA A 209 15.58 5.52 3.20
N VAL A 210 14.99 5.29 2.02
CA VAL A 210 14.93 6.30 0.94
C VAL A 210 14.14 7.53 1.40
N GLN A 211 12.98 7.31 2.02
CA GLN A 211 12.14 8.38 2.57
C GLN A 211 12.86 9.18 3.64
N TRP A 212 13.60 8.51 4.51
CA TRP A 212 14.38 9.14 5.56
C TRP A 212 15.41 10.11 4.97
N VAL A 213 16.15 9.70 3.92
CA VAL A 213 17.12 10.58 3.24
C VAL A 213 16.43 11.84 2.69
N ILE A 214 15.27 11.67 2.05
CA ILE A 214 14.50 12.78 1.49
C ILE A 214 14.02 13.73 2.57
N VAL A 215 13.48 13.19 3.67
CA VAL A 215 12.95 13.98 4.78
C VAL A 215 14.07 14.75 5.48
N VAL A 216 15.21 14.11 5.77
CA VAL A 216 16.35 14.81 6.39
C VAL A 216 16.84 15.95 5.51
N ALA A 217 17.09 15.67 4.22
CA ALA A 217 17.58 16.69 3.29
C ALA A 217 16.57 17.85 3.10
N GLY A 218 15.28 17.53 3.02
CA GLY A 218 14.22 18.53 2.88
C GLY A 218 14.07 19.42 4.13
N LEU A 219 14.18 18.84 5.32
CA LEU A 219 14.18 19.57 6.59
C LEU A 219 15.40 20.49 6.72
N GLU A 220 16.59 20.05 6.29
CA GLU A 220 17.78 20.91 6.22
C GLU A 220 17.59 22.07 5.22
N ALA A 221 17.00 21.81 4.06
CA ALA A 221 16.85 22.81 3.00
C ALA A 221 15.80 23.88 3.36
N THR A 222 14.65 23.46 3.87
CA THR A 222 13.45 24.32 3.93
C THR A 222 13.03 24.72 5.35
N TYR A 223 13.42 23.93 6.36
CA TYR A 223 13.15 24.26 7.77
C TYR A 223 14.37 24.83 8.50
N ASP A 224 15.52 24.91 7.83
CA ASP A 224 16.79 25.39 8.39
C ASP A 224 17.19 24.64 9.67
N LEU A 225 16.87 23.34 9.71
CA LEU A 225 17.25 22.48 10.81
C LEU A 225 18.69 21.98 10.64
N ASP A 226 19.44 21.94 11.74
CA ASP A 226 20.71 21.22 11.77
C ASP A 226 20.50 19.74 11.41
N ARG A 227 21.45 19.17 10.64
CA ARG A 227 21.40 17.77 10.18
C ARG A 227 21.05 16.76 11.27
N GLY A 228 21.61 16.94 12.48
CA GLY A 228 21.34 16.05 13.62
C GLY A 228 19.89 16.11 14.10
N VAL A 229 19.30 17.32 14.12
CA VAL A 229 17.91 17.53 14.51
C VAL A 229 16.97 17.03 13.42
N ALA A 230 17.25 17.36 12.16
CA ALA A 230 16.52 16.84 11.01
C ALA A 230 16.51 15.30 10.97
N ALA A 231 17.67 14.67 11.19
CA ALA A 231 17.81 13.23 11.33
C ALA A 231 16.98 12.66 12.49
N GLY A 232 16.93 13.34 13.63
CA GLY A 232 16.10 12.95 14.77
C GLY A 232 14.60 12.92 14.42
N VAL A 233 14.09 14.00 13.82
CA VAL A 233 12.69 14.11 13.38
C VAL A 233 12.36 13.05 12.34
N ALA A 234 13.20 12.88 11.31
CA ALA A 234 13.01 11.87 10.28
C ALA A 234 13.02 10.44 10.84
N THR A 235 13.91 10.16 11.80
CA THR A 235 14.00 8.83 12.45
C THR A 235 12.76 8.53 13.28
N PHE A 236 12.20 9.53 13.97
CA PHE A 236 10.96 9.36 14.72
C PHE A 236 9.81 8.90 13.82
N PHE A 237 9.61 9.58 12.68
CA PHE A 237 8.57 9.20 11.73
C PHE A 237 8.88 7.88 11.01
N ALA A 238 10.15 7.62 10.67
CA ALA A 238 10.58 6.36 10.08
C ALA A 238 10.32 5.17 11.03
N ALA A 239 10.53 5.35 12.34
CA ALA A 239 10.23 4.32 13.34
C ALA A 239 8.72 4.06 13.41
N ILE A 240 7.88 5.09 13.40
CA ILE A 240 6.41 4.94 13.35
C ILE A 240 6.00 4.19 12.08
N ALA A 241 6.52 4.59 10.91
CA ALA A 241 6.21 3.94 9.64
C ALA A 241 6.62 2.46 9.63
N LEU A 242 7.78 2.13 10.21
CA LEU A 242 8.25 0.75 10.32
C LEU A 242 7.37 -0.07 11.28
N LEU A 243 6.92 0.52 12.39
CA LEU A 243 5.99 -0.12 13.30
C LEU A 243 4.64 -0.39 12.63
N ILE A 244 4.12 0.57 11.86
CA ILE A 244 2.88 0.38 11.08
C ILE A 244 3.06 -0.75 10.06
N ALA A 245 4.22 -0.82 9.39
CA ALA A 245 4.49 -1.87 8.41
C ALA A 245 4.63 -3.28 9.03
N ALA A 246 4.90 -3.36 10.34
CA ALA A 246 5.15 -4.61 11.07
C ALA A 246 3.91 -5.23 11.73
N VAL A 247 2.75 -4.59 11.59
CA VAL A 247 1.46 -5.02 12.16
C VAL A 247 0.50 -5.37 11.03
#